data_AF-A0A139N2G9-F1
#
_entry.id   AF-A0A139N2G9-F1
#
_cell.length_a   1.000
_cell.length_b   1.000
_cell.length_c   1.000
_cell.angle_alpha   90.00
_cell.angle_beta   90.00
_cell.angle_gamma   90.00
#
_symmetry.space_group_name_H-M   'P 1'
#
loop_
_entity.id
_entity.type
_entity.pdbx_description
1 polymer ?
#
loop_
_entity_poly.entity_id
_entity_poly.type
_entity_poly.pdbx_seq_one_letter_code
_entity_poly.pdbx_strand_id
1 'polypeptide(L)'
;MEEYTKMIDSGKVQMSPNGNTTYVATPSNIEAFPAAKSGSIFTEFDVNSQSLYPAGKEGWGQIPGPGSLIDRLNQKKGLPAITEMPDARNINIKGEK
;
A
#
# COMPACT_ATOMS: atom_id res chain seq x y z
N MET A 1 -4.85 12.80 6.88
CA MET A 1 -5.13 13.76 5.80
C MET A 1 -3.93 13.93 4.87
N GLU A 2 -2.72 14.20 5.40
CA GLU A 2 -1.53 14.44 4.57
C GLU A 2 -1.21 13.30 3.57
N GLU A 3 -1.28 12.04 4.00
CA GLU A 3 -1.03 10.89 3.12
C GLU A 3 -2.10 10.75 2.02
N TYR A 4 -3.37 10.94 2.37
CA TYR A 4 -4.46 10.95 1.39
C TYR A 4 -4.26 12.05 0.35
N THR A 5 -3.96 13.28 0.77
CA THR A 5 -3.69 14.39 -0.15
C THR A 5 -2.52 14.08 -1.08
N LYS A 6 -1.41 13.54 -0.55
CA LYS A 6 -0.28 13.11 -1.39
C LYS A 6 -0.68 12.03 -2.40
N MET A 7 -1.56 11.12 -2.01
CA MET A 7 -2.09 10.07 -2.88
C MET A 7 -2.91 10.64 -4.04
N ILE A 8 -3.74 11.65 -3.76
CA ILE A 8 -4.50 12.38 -4.78
C ILE A 8 -3.57 13.17 -5.69
N ASP A 9 -2.59 13.88 -5.15
CA ASP A 9 -1.70 14.75 -5.91
C ASP A 9 -0.74 13.96 -6.80
N SER A 10 -0.20 12.84 -6.30
CA SER A 10 0.75 12.02 -7.06
C SER A 10 0.07 10.97 -7.96
N GLY A 11 -1.16 10.58 -7.64
CA GLY A 11 -1.81 9.42 -8.27
C GLY A 11 -1.10 8.09 -7.97
N LYS A 12 -0.24 8.03 -6.96
CA LYS A 12 0.54 6.84 -6.58
C LYS A 12 0.20 6.38 -5.17
N VAL A 13 0.35 5.09 -4.91
CA VAL A 13 0.30 4.55 -3.55
C VAL A 13 1.39 5.20 -2.70
N GLN A 14 1.03 5.62 -1.49
CA GLN A 14 1.98 6.24 -0.57
C GLN A 14 2.76 5.18 0.18
N MET A 15 4.08 5.27 0.10
CA MET A 15 5.01 4.32 0.69
C MET A 15 5.24 4.65 2.17
N SER A 16 5.17 3.65 3.05
CA SER A 16 5.61 3.82 4.43
C SER A 16 7.13 4.10 4.48
N PRO A 17 7.58 5.12 5.22
CA PRO A 17 9.01 5.35 5.43
C PRO A 17 9.68 4.21 6.22
N ASN A 18 8.88 3.44 6.96
CA ASN A 18 9.35 2.31 7.74
C ASN A 18 9.10 1.02 6.97
N GLY A 19 10.12 0.59 6.22
CA GLY A 19 10.13 -0.69 5.50
C GLY A 19 9.80 -0.60 4.01
N ASN A 20 9.54 0.59 3.49
CA ASN A 20 9.29 0.87 2.07
C ASN A 20 8.15 0.03 1.48
N THR A 21 7.11 -0.21 2.27
CA THR A 21 5.98 -1.08 1.91
C THR A 21 4.68 -0.51 2.47
N THR A 22 3.61 -0.58 1.69
CA THR A 22 2.26 -0.22 2.12
C THR A 22 1.47 -1.48 2.39
N TYR A 23 0.88 -1.62 3.58
CA TYR A 23 0.03 -2.76 3.92
C TYR A 23 -1.44 -2.42 3.67
N VAL A 24 -2.19 -3.37 3.11
CA VAL A 24 -3.58 -3.20 2.70
C VAL A 24 -4.42 -4.41 3.09
N ALA A 25 -5.73 -4.24 3.17
CA ALA A 25 -6.69 -5.33 3.30
C ALA A 25 -7.32 -5.63 1.93
N THR A 26 -7.37 -6.90 1.53
CA THR A 26 -7.94 -7.35 0.26
C THR A 26 -8.73 -8.65 0.49
N PRO A 27 -10.07 -8.63 0.49
CA PRO A 27 -10.95 -7.50 0.16
C PRO A 27 -10.89 -6.35 1.19
N SER A 28 -11.36 -5.18 0.78
CA SER A 28 -11.40 -3.99 1.62
C SER A 28 -12.17 -4.23 2.92
N ASN A 29 -11.62 -3.79 4.04
CA ASN A 29 -12.23 -3.92 5.37
C ASN A 29 -11.69 -2.83 6.32
N ILE A 30 -12.57 -1.95 6.78
CA ILE A 30 -12.21 -0.86 7.72
C ILE A 30 -11.72 -1.38 9.08
N GLU A 31 -12.20 -2.56 9.50
CA GLU A 31 -11.82 -3.19 10.76
C GLU A 31 -10.47 -3.92 10.67
N ALA A 32 -9.83 -3.97 9.49
CA ALA A 32 -8.56 -4.67 9.31
C ALA A 32 -7.40 -4.02 10.07
N PHE A 33 -7.50 -2.73 10.42
CA PHE A 33 -6.44 -1.98 11.11
C PHE A 33 -6.89 -1.50 12.50
N PRO A 34 -7.07 -2.42 13.48
CA PRO A 34 -7.54 -2.07 14.82
C PRO A 34 -6.55 -1.19 15.60
N ALA A 35 -5.29 -1.12 15.18
CA ALA A 35 -4.26 -0.27 15.76
C ALA A 35 -4.19 1.15 15.16
N ALA A 36 -5.03 1.48 14.17
CA ALA A 36 -5.11 2.85 13.64
C ALA A 36 -5.51 3.83 14.75
N LYS A 37 -4.91 5.03 14.75
CA LYS A 37 -5.22 6.09 15.73
C LYS A 37 -6.58 6.71 15.42
N SER A 38 -7.30 7.23 16.41
CA SER A 38 -8.48 8.07 16.15
C SER A 38 -8.12 9.27 15.26
N GLY A 39 -9.01 9.61 14.34
CA GLY A 39 -8.78 10.57 13.25
C GLY A 39 -8.07 9.99 12.03
N SER A 40 -7.80 8.67 12.01
CA SER A 40 -7.23 8.02 10.83
C SER A 40 -8.31 7.84 9.77
N ILE A 41 -7.96 8.14 8.53
CA ILE A 41 -8.88 8.05 7.40
C ILE A 41 -8.74 6.68 6.75
N PHE A 42 -9.86 6.01 6.51
CA PHE A 42 -9.91 4.77 5.75
C PHE A 42 -10.12 5.10 4.26
N THR A 43 -9.15 4.71 3.43
CA THR A 43 -9.15 4.98 1.99
C THR A 43 -9.13 3.67 1.22
N GLU A 44 -10.00 3.57 0.22
CA GLU A 44 -9.98 2.52 -0.79
C GLU A 44 -9.41 3.05 -2.10
N PHE A 45 -8.68 2.20 -2.81
CA PHE A 45 -8.10 2.53 -4.10
C PHE A 45 -7.80 1.24 -4.87
N ASP A 46 -7.79 1.35 -6.19
CA ASP A 46 -7.42 0.28 -7.10
C ASP A 46 -5.92 0.37 -7.44
N VAL A 47 -5.29 -0.80 -7.57
CA VAL A 47 -3.91 -0.96 -8.03
C VAL A 47 -3.80 -2.10 -9.03
N ASN A 48 -2.71 -2.14 -9.81
CA ASN A 48 -2.39 -3.32 -10.59
C ASN A 48 -2.18 -4.52 -9.64
N SER A 49 -2.87 -5.64 -9.88
CA SER A 49 -2.76 -6.85 -9.07
C SER A 49 -1.34 -7.43 -9.01
N GLN A 50 -0.48 -7.15 -10.00
CA GLN A 50 0.93 -7.55 -9.98
C GLN A 50 1.77 -6.79 -8.95
N SER A 51 1.26 -5.67 -8.44
CA SER A 51 1.90 -4.91 -7.36
C SER A 51 1.46 -5.37 -5.97
N LEU A 52 0.49 -6.28 -5.88
CA LEU A 52 -0.05 -6.80 -4.64
C LEU A 52 0.58 -8.16 -4.28
N TYR A 53 1.15 -8.24 -3.09
CA TYR A 53 1.75 -9.45 -2.54
C TYR A 53 1.02 -9.88 -1.27
N PRO A 54 0.94 -11.19 -0.95
CA PRO A 54 0.37 -11.65 0.32
C PRO A 54 1.16 -11.12 1.54
N ALA A 55 0.46 -10.82 2.63
CA ALA A 55 1.05 -10.27 3.85
C ALA A 55 0.70 -11.08 5.12
N GLY A 56 1.33 -12.25 5.26
CA GLY A 56 1.34 -13.04 6.50
C GLY A 56 0.05 -13.82 6.83
N LYS A 57 -1.13 -13.26 6.56
CA LYS A 57 -2.42 -13.94 6.74
C LYS A 57 -3.38 -13.67 5.58
N GLU A 58 -4.41 -14.48 5.49
CA GLU A 58 -5.49 -14.31 4.51
C GLU A 58 -6.18 -12.94 4.68
N GLY A 59 -6.58 -12.36 3.56
CA GLY A 59 -7.20 -11.03 3.53
C GLY A 59 -6.22 -9.87 3.66
N TRP A 60 -4.92 -10.13 3.85
CA TRP A 60 -3.89 -9.11 4.01
C TRP A 60 -2.95 -9.09 2.82
N GLY A 61 -2.74 -7.88 2.29
CA GLY A 61 -1.84 -7.61 1.19
C GLY A 61 -0.76 -6.61 1.57
N GLN A 62 0.30 -6.60 0.78
CA GLN A 62 1.35 -5.61 0.84
C GLN A 62 1.71 -5.15 -0.57
N ILE A 63 2.06 -3.87 -0.68
CA ILE A 63 2.50 -3.21 -1.90
C ILE A 63 3.93 -2.74 -1.65
N PRO A 64 4.94 -3.54 -2.05
CA PRO A 64 6.34 -3.20 -1.86
C PRO A 64 6.75 -2.07 -2.80
N GLY A 65 7.51 -1.11 -2.28
CA GLY A 65 8.15 -0.04 -3.02
C GLY A 65 9.66 -0.27 -3.25
N PRO A 66 10.33 0.72 -3.83
CA PRO A 66 11.79 0.72 -4.01
C PRO A 66 12.53 0.54 -2.68
N GLY A 67 13.54 -0.33 -2.64
CA GLY A 67 14.34 -0.64 -1.46
C GLY A 67 13.67 -1.55 -0.43
N SER A 68 12.40 -1.95 -0.64
CA SER A 68 11.72 -2.93 0.20
C SER A 68 12.45 -4.28 0.26
N LEU A 69 12.06 -5.14 1.20
CA LEU A 69 12.61 -6.51 1.26
C LEU A 69 12.35 -7.30 -0.02
N ILE A 70 11.17 -7.13 -0.63
CA ILE A 70 10.79 -7.79 -1.87
C ILE A 70 11.62 -7.26 -3.04
N ASP A 71 11.79 -5.94 -3.13
CA ASP A 71 12.62 -5.32 -4.17
C ASP A 71 14.08 -5.82 -4.09
N ARG A 72 14.67 -5.80 -2.89
CA ARG A 72 16.03 -6.32 -2.68
C ARG A 72 16.16 -7.81 -3.03
N LEU A 73 15.13 -8.61 -2.75
CA LEU A 73 15.10 -10.02 -3.12
C LEU A 73 15.00 -10.21 -4.64
N ASN A 74 14.18 -9.42 -5.32
CA ASN A 74 14.05 -9.44 -6.77
C ASN A 74 15.39 -9.14 -7.45
N GLN A 75 16.03 -8.05 -7.04
CA GLN A 75 17.35 -7.68 -7.56
C GLN A 75 18.39 -8.77 -7.33
N LYS A 76 18.42 -9.39 -6.14
CA LYS A 76 19.32 -10.52 -5.84
C LYS A 76 19.06 -11.75 -6.73
N LYS A 77 17.82 -11.93 -7.18
CA LYS A 77 17.42 -13.02 -8.09
C LYS A 77 17.58 -12.65 -9.58
N GLY A 78 18.06 -11.45 -9.90
CA GLY A 78 18.13 -10.95 -11.28
C GLY A 78 16.76 -10.59 -11.88
N LEU A 79 15.74 -10.42 -11.05
CA LEU A 79 14.42 -9.94 -11.47
C LEU A 79 14.40 -8.41 -11.54
N PRO A 80 13.45 -7.82 -12.29
CA PRO A 80 13.31 -6.37 -12.36
C PRO A 80 13.16 -5.72 -10.98
N ALA A 81 13.86 -4.62 -10.78
CA ALA A 81 13.74 -3.80 -9.58
C ALA A 81 12.39 -3.07 -9.54
N ILE A 82 11.91 -2.78 -8.35
CA ILE A 82 10.79 -1.88 -8.14
C ILE A 82 11.34 -0.46 -8.18
N THR A 83 11.01 0.30 -9.22
CA THR A 83 11.56 1.64 -9.45
C THR A 83 10.71 2.75 -8.85
N GLU A 84 9.42 2.51 -8.65
CA GLU A 84 8.47 3.44 -8.05
C GLU A 84 7.29 2.71 -7.40
N MET A 85 6.49 3.44 -6.62
CA MET A 85 5.19 2.95 -6.15
C MET A 85 4.20 2.86 -7.32
N PRO A 86 3.27 1.89 -7.31
CA PRO A 86 2.28 1.75 -8.37
C PRO A 86 1.27 2.90 -8.37
N ASP A 87 0.62 3.08 -9.53
CA ASP A 87 -0.53 3.95 -9.66
C ASP A 87 -1.64 3.53 -8.70
N ALA A 88 -2.30 4.53 -8.11
CA ALA A 88 -3.52 4.39 -7.34
C ALA A 88 -4.67 5.04 -8.10
N ARG A 89 -5.75 4.28 -8.33
CA ARG A 89 -6.93 4.73 -9.07
C ARG A 89 -8.17 4.63 -8.19
N ASN A 90 -9.23 5.34 -8.56
CA ASN A 90 -10.50 5.33 -7.82
C ASN A 90 -10.31 5.54 -6.31
N ILE A 91 -9.45 6.49 -5.94
CA ILE A 91 -9.09 6.80 -4.56
C ILE A 91 -10.30 7.43 -3.87
N ASN A 92 -10.85 6.76 -2.86
CA ASN A 92 -12.06 7.19 -2.16
C ASN A 92 -11.89 7.07 -0.65
N ILE A 93 -12.29 8.10 0.08
CA ILE A 93 -12.49 8.01 1.53
C ILE A 93 -13.76 7.19 1.78
N LYS A 94 -13.65 6.17 2.62
CA LYS A 94 -14.74 5.26 2.98
C LYS A 94 -15.10 5.28 4.46
N GLY A 95 -14.28 5.93 5.28
CA GLY A 95 -14.56 6.13 6.68
C GLY A 95 -13.44 6.84 7.41
N GLU A 96 -13.65 7.01 8.71
CA GLU A 96 -12.71 7.56 9.67
C GLU A 96 -12.85 6.76 10.96
N LYS A 97 -11.76 6.66 11.72
CA LYS A 97 -11.73 5.99 13.01
C LYS A 97 -11.83 6.95 14.19
#